data_AF-A0A2A5M5T9-F1
#
_entry.id   AF-A0A2A5M5T9-F1
#
_cell.length_a   1.000
_cell.length_b   1.000
_cell.length_c   1.000
_cell.angle_alpha   90.00
_cell.angle_beta   90.00
_cell.angle_gamma   90.00
#
_symmetry.space_group_name_H-M   'P 1'
#
loop_
_entity.id
_entity.type
_entity.pdbx_description
1 polymer ?
#
loop_
_entity_poly.entity_id
_entity_poly.type
_entity_poly.pdbx_seq_one_letter_code
_entity_poly.pdbx_strand_id
1 'polypeptide(L)'
;MTILEKNIQALLSGVNEPLGNKLLNFIQNKTCSRFNIDENLNIYDKTHNVFMYENLEEELNFFYQSILEKTPRYPFICIYGIGNALLIKNLAKHYKHLFVFESEIELFILALSTLDLSEEL
;
A
#
# COMPACT_ATOMS: atom_id res chain seq x y z
N MET A 1 12.46 -1.20 -16.16
CA MET A 1 12.27 -0.88 -14.74
C MET A 1 11.03 -1.61 -14.28
N THR A 2 11.12 -2.43 -13.25
CA THR A 2 9.95 -3.10 -12.66
C THR A 2 9.06 -2.07 -11.95
N ILE A 3 7.80 -2.43 -11.66
CA ILE A 3 6.89 -1.56 -10.90
C ILE A 3 7.51 -1.22 -9.52
N LEU A 4 8.09 -2.23 -8.87
CA LEU A 4 8.78 -2.06 -7.59
C LEU A 4 9.95 -1.07 -7.69
N GLU A 5 10.81 -1.20 -8.69
CA GLU A 5 11.94 -0.28 -8.89
C GLU A 5 11.46 1.15 -9.11
N LYS A 6 10.39 1.35 -9.90
CA LYS A 6 9.81 2.67 -10.17
C LYS A 6 9.28 3.33 -8.88
N ASN A 7 8.57 2.55 -8.08
CA ASN A 7 8.05 3.00 -6.78
C ASN A 7 9.16 3.30 -5.77
N ILE A 8 10.16 2.43 -5.66
CA ILE A 8 11.32 2.66 -4.79
C ILE A 8 12.07 3.92 -5.22
N GLN A 9 12.24 4.14 -6.52
CA GLN A 9 12.88 5.36 -7.02
C GLN A 9 12.07 6.61 -6.65
N ALA A 10 10.75 6.59 -6.78
CA ALA A 10 9.89 7.71 -6.37
C ALA A 10 10.08 8.04 -4.89
N LEU A 11 10.03 7.02 -4.02
CA LEU A 11 10.29 7.17 -2.58
C LEU A 11 11.65 7.82 -2.30
N LEU A 12 12.71 7.36 -2.98
CA LEU A 12 14.08 7.86 -2.79
C LEU A 12 14.28 9.28 -3.31
N SER A 13 13.50 9.71 -4.31
CA SER A 13 13.58 11.06 -4.87
C SER A 13 12.77 12.11 -4.09
N GLY A 14 11.88 11.66 -3.20
CA GLY A 14 10.94 12.50 -2.47
C GLY A 14 11.25 12.64 -0.98
N VAL A 15 10.22 13.04 -0.22
CA VAL A 15 10.28 13.15 1.25
C VAL A 15 10.29 11.79 1.96
N ASN A 16 10.02 10.71 1.22
CA ASN A 16 9.90 9.35 1.73
C ASN A 16 11.20 8.54 1.64
N GLU A 17 12.35 9.20 1.40
CA GLU A 17 13.66 8.58 1.26
C GLU A 17 14.01 7.60 2.41
N PRO A 18 13.72 7.89 3.70
CA PRO A 18 13.99 6.95 4.78
C PRO A 18 13.24 5.62 4.65
N LEU A 19 12.03 5.63 4.11
CA LEU A 19 11.27 4.40 3.83
C LEU A 19 11.87 3.66 2.64
N GLY A 20 12.20 4.36 1.54
CA GLY A 20 12.86 3.78 0.37
C GLY A 20 14.15 3.03 0.74
N ASN A 21 15.01 3.65 1.55
CA ASN A 21 16.24 3.03 2.05
C ASN A 21 15.97 1.80 2.94
N LYS A 22 14.94 1.84 3.81
CA LYS A 22 14.55 0.68 4.63
C LYS A 22 14.07 -0.49 3.77
N LEU A 23 13.28 -0.22 2.72
CA LEU A 23 12.79 -1.24 1.80
C LEU A 23 13.93 -1.88 1.01
N LEU A 24 14.85 -1.08 0.46
CA LEU A 24 16.05 -1.59 -0.22
C LEU A 24 16.89 -2.50 0.69
N ASN A 25 17.16 -2.05 1.90
CA ASN A 25 17.91 -2.83 2.89
C ASN A 25 17.20 -4.15 3.23
N PHE A 26 15.87 -4.13 3.34
CA PHE A 26 15.10 -5.34 3.59
C PHE A 26 15.20 -6.32 2.42
N ILE A 27 14.97 -5.87 1.18
CA ILE A 27 14.99 -6.72 -0.02
C ILE A 27 16.36 -7.38 -0.23
N GLN A 28 17.44 -6.70 0.13
CA GLN A 28 18.80 -7.24 0.02
C GLN A 28 19.12 -8.31 1.06
N ASN A 29 18.53 -8.22 2.26
CA ASN A 29 18.92 -9.06 3.41
C ASN A 29 17.88 -10.12 3.79
N LYS A 30 16.63 -9.98 3.34
CA LYS A 30 15.50 -10.82 3.74
C LYS A 30 14.61 -11.14 2.55
N THR A 31 13.96 -12.29 2.62
CA THR A 31 12.98 -12.73 1.63
C THR A 31 11.56 -12.40 2.11
N CYS A 32 10.75 -11.83 1.22
CA CYS A 32 9.31 -11.72 1.46
C CYS A 32 8.71 -13.11 1.33
N SER A 33 8.14 -13.62 2.41
CA SER A 33 7.69 -15.02 2.45
C SER A 33 6.35 -15.20 3.15
N ARG A 34 5.99 -14.31 4.07
CA ARG A 34 4.77 -14.41 4.86
C ARG A 34 3.53 -14.14 4.02
N PHE A 35 3.58 -13.10 3.19
CA PHE A 35 2.44 -12.68 2.40
C PHE A 35 2.60 -13.05 0.91
N ASN A 36 1.48 -13.29 0.23
CA ASN A 36 1.41 -13.36 -1.22
C ASN A 36 0.14 -12.65 -1.71
N ILE A 37 0.18 -12.18 -2.95
CA ILE A 37 -0.99 -11.67 -3.66
C ILE A 37 -1.44 -12.69 -4.70
N ASP A 38 -2.74 -12.91 -4.80
CA ASP A 38 -3.37 -13.74 -5.84
C ASP A 38 -3.69 -12.94 -7.11
N GLU A 39 -4.26 -13.59 -8.13
CA GLU A 39 -4.69 -12.91 -9.37
C GLU A 39 -5.76 -11.83 -9.16
N ASN A 40 -6.51 -11.87 -8.07
CA ASN A 40 -7.57 -10.91 -7.73
C ASN A 40 -7.05 -9.75 -6.87
N LEU A 41 -5.73 -9.67 -6.66
CA LEU A 41 -5.07 -8.68 -5.80
C LEU A 41 -5.41 -8.82 -4.30
N ASN A 42 -5.93 -9.97 -3.88
CA ASN A 42 -6.15 -10.26 -2.46
C ASN A 42 -4.87 -10.76 -1.82
N ILE A 43 -4.65 -10.38 -0.56
CA ILE A 43 -3.46 -10.73 0.19
C ILE A 43 -3.75 -11.97 1.02
N TYR A 44 -2.91 -12.98 0.89
CA TYR A 44 -2.95 -14.17 1.72
C TYR A 44 -1.82 -14.12 2.76
N ASP A 45 -2.18 -14.22 4.04
CA ASP A 45 -1.22 -14.37 5.13
C ASP A 45 -0.96 -15.87 5.36
N LYS A 46 0.23 -16.34 4.98
CA LYS A 46 0.61 -17.76 5.13
C LYS A 46 0.83 -18.15 6.59
N THR A 47 1.12 -17.21 7.49
CA THR A 47 1.29 -17.50 8.92
C THR A 47 -0.04 -17.83 9.57
N HIS A 48 -1.10 -17.10 9.21
CA HIS A 48 -2.44 -17.28 9.77
C HIS A 48 -3.37 -18.11 8.88
N ASN A 49 -2.94 -18.42 7.65
CA ASN A 49 -3.66 -19.20 6.66
C ASN A 49 -5.04 -18.60 6.34
N VAL A 50 -5.07 -17.28 6.12
CA VAL A 50 -6.29 -16.49 5.92
C VAL A 50 -6.06 -15.41 4.86
N PHE A 51 -7.09 -15.12 4.09
CA PHE A 51 -7.11 -13.95 3.19
C PHE A 51 -7.40 -12.68 3.98
N MET A 52 -6.82 -11.57 3.54
CA MET A 52 -7.02 -10.27 4.17
C MET A 52 -8.43 -9.73 3.96
N TYR A 53 -9.01 -9.97 2.78
CA TYR A 53 -10.36 -9.58 2.43
C TYR A 53 -11.23 -10.82 2.21
N GLU A 54 -12.46 -10.79 2.71
CA GLU A 54 -13.50 -11.78 2.38
C GLU A 54 -14.09 -11.48 1.00
N ASN A 55 -14.39 -10.20 0.74
CA ASN A 55 -14.80 -9.69 -0.57
C ASN A 55 -14.06 -8.38 -0.86
N LEU A 56 -12.96 -8.49 -1.60
CA LEU A 56 -12.06 -7.39 -1.89
C LEU A 56 -12.78 -6.19 -2.53
N GLU A 57 -13.66 -6.41 -3.51
CA GLU A 57 -14.33 -5.30 -4.20
C GLU A 57 -15.33 -4.59 -3.30
N GLU A 58 -16.19 -5.35 -2.61
CA GLU A 58 -17.21 -4.77 -1.72
C GLU A 58 -16.57 -4.02 -0.55
N GLU A 59 -15.56 -4.60 0.09
CA GLU A 59 -14.88 -3.99 1.23
C GLU A 59 -14.13 -2.71 0.82
N LEU A 60 -13.37 -2.75 -0.27
CA LEU A 60 -12.66 -1.57 -0.77
C LEU A 60 -13.63 -0.44 -1.14
N ASN A 61 -14.73 -0.76 -1.82
CA ASN A 61 -15.75 0.22 -2.18
C ASN A 61 -16.44 0.80 -0.94
N PHE A 62 -16.78 -0.04 0.03
CA PHE A 62 -17.38 0.39 1.29
C PHE A 62 -16.48 1.37 2.05
N PHE A 63 -15.19 1.04 2.22
CA PHE A 63 -14.25 1.93 2.91
C PHE A 63 -13.99 3.20 2.13
N TYR A 64 -13.83 3.12 0.81
CA TYR A 64 -13.63 4.29 -0.05
C TYR A 64 -14.78 5.29 0.09
N GLN A 65 -16.03 4.84 -0.06
CA GLN A 65 -17.21 5.71 0.08
C GLN A 65 -17.33 6.24 1.51
N SER A 66 -17.18 5.36 2.51
CA SER A 66 -17.27 5.75 3.93
C SER A 66 -16.27 6.84 4.30
N ILE A 67 -15.05 6.79 3.77
CA ILE A 67 -14.04 7.82 4.01
C ILE A 67 -14.46 9.13 3.33
N LEU A 68 -14.77 9.12 2.04
CA LEU A 68 -15.16 10.33 1.31
C LEU A 68 -16.37 11.05 1.92
N GLU A 69 -17.38 10.29 2.34
CA GLU A 69 -18.58 10.84 2.98
C GLU A 69 -18.30 11.47 4.35
N LYS A 70 -17.39 10.88 5.13
CA LYS A 70 -17.07 11.34 6.49
C LYS A 70 -16.04 12.46 6.52
N THR A 71 -15.20 12.59 5.49
CA THR A 71 -14.10 13.55 5.47
C THR A 71 -14.11 14.58 4.33
N PRO A 72 -15.26 15.16 3.92
CA PRO A 72 -15.35 16.02 2.73
C PRO A 72 -14.58 17.34 2.83
N ARG A 73 -14.18 17.76 4.04
CA ARG A 73 -13.45 19.03 4.28
C ARG A 73 -12.02 18.82 4.77
N TYR A 74 -11.59 17.57 4.96
CA TYR A 74 -10.27 17.31 5.51
C TYR A 74 -9.24 17.29 4.38
N PRO A 75 -8.16 18.08 4.47
CA PRO A 75 -7.16 18.16 3.39
C PRO A 75 -6.22 16.95 3.35
N PHE A 76 -6.22 16.13 4.40
CA PHE A 76 -5.42 14.91 4.53
C PHE A 76 -6.16 13.85 5.33
N ILE A 77 -5.71 12.60 5.19
CA ILE A 77 -6.17 11.47 6.00
C ILE A 77 -4.98 10.61 6.44
N CYS A 78 -5.18 9.88 7.54
CA CYS A 78 -4.23 8.90 8.06
C CYS A 78 -4.87 7.52 7.99
N ILE A 79 -4.14 6.54 7.43
CA ILE A 79 -4.59 5.17 7.27
C ILE A 79 -3.57 4.25 7.93
N TYR A 80 -4.06 3.34 8.77
CA TYR A 80 -3.28 2.23 9.29
C TYR A 80 -3.54 1.00 8.44
N GLY A 81 -2.47 0.43 7.87
CA GLY A 81 -2.49 -0.65 6.91
C GLY A 81 -2.38 -0.15 5.47
N ILE A 82 -1.40 -0.65 4.72
CA ILE A 82 -1.31 -0.36 3.27
C ILE A 82 -2.18 -1.33 2.45
N GLY A 83 -2.40 -2.55 2.95
CA GLY A 83 -3.10 -3.62 2.23
C GLY A 83 -2.47 -3.85 0.85
N ASN A 84 -3.31 -3.99 -0.18
CA ASN A 84 -2.86 -4.10 -1.58
C ASN A 84 -2.69 -2.74 -2.29
N ALA A 85 -2.73 -1.64 -1.52
CA ALA A 85 -2.68 -0.24 -1.97
C ALA A 85 -3.78 0.25 -2.94
N LEU A 86 -4.77 -0.56 -3.32
CA LEU A 86 -5.86 -0.10 -4.20
C LEU A 86 -6.68 1.04 -3.56
N LEU A 87 -6.99 0.91 -2.26
CA LEU A 87 -7.68 1.96 -1.51
C LEU A 87 -6.86 3.26 -1.50
N ILE A 88 -5.56 3.15 -1.21
CA ILE A 88 -4.64 4.30 -1.14
C ILE A 88 -4.59 5.03 -2.49
N LYS A 89 -4.42 4.30 -3.59
CA LYS A 89 -4.38 4.86 -4.93
C LYS A 89 -5.66 5.60 -5.30
N ASN A 90 -6.82 5.06 -4.93
CA ASN A 90 -8.09 5.71 -5.20
C ASN A 90 -8.27 6.98 -4.36
N LEU A 91 -7.90 6.93 -3.08
CA LEU A 91 -7.99 8.08 -2.18
C LEU A 91 -6.99 9.20 -2.53
N ALA A 92 -5.83 8.87 -3.10
CA ALA A 92 -4.82 9.85 -3.55
C ALA A 92 -5.36 10.85 -4.58
N LYS A 93 -6.43 10.51 -5.30
CA LYS A 93 -7.10 11.41 -6.25
C LYS A 93 -7.92 12.51 -5.56
N HIS A 94 -8.27 12.32 -4.29
CA HIS A 94 -9.21 13.18 -3.55
C HIS A 94 -8.56 13.95 -2.40
N TYR A 95 -7.47 13.44 -1.84
CA TYR A 95 -6.76 14.10 -0.73
C TYR A 95 -5.40 14.61 -1.18
N LYS A 96 -5.01 15.79 -0.69
CA LYS A 96 -3.70 16.39 -1.00
C LYS A 96 -2.56 15.65 -0.32
N HIS A 97 -2.80 15.10 0.88
CA HIS A 97 -1.82 14.31 1.61
C HIS A 97 -2.48 13.06 2.20
N LEU A 98 -1.84 11.92 2.02
CA LEU A 98 -2.21 10.67 2.67
C LEU A 98 -1.02 10.22 3.51
N PHE A 99 -1.27 9.92 4.79
CA PHE A 99 -0.29 9.30 5.66
C PHE A 99 -0.66 7.84 5.85
N VAL A 100 0.18 6.94 5.34
CA VAL A 100 -0.03 5.50 5.45
C VAL A 100 0.98 4.92 6.43
N PHE A 101 0.47 4.25 7.46
CA PHE A 101 1.26 3.58 8.48
C PHE A 101 1.09 2.08 8.34
N GLU A 102 2.19 1.35 8.26
CA GLU A 102 2.17 -0.10 8.19
C GLU A 102 3.27 -0.65 9.10
N SER A 103 2.89 -1.62 9.95
CA SER A 103 3.81 -2.29 10.87
C SER A 103 4.65 -3.35 10.17
N GLU A 104 4.10 -3.99 9.13
CA GLU A 104 4.74 -5.09 8.41
C GLU A 104 5.37 -4.60 7.11
N ILE A 105 6.69 -4.48 7.10
CA ILE A 105 7.45 -4.00 5.94
C ILE A 105 7.24 -4.86 4.68
N GLU A 106 6.94 -6.15 4.82
CA GLU A 106 6.61 -7.03 3.69
C GLU A 106 5.34 -6.57 2.95
N LEU A 107 4.36 -5.98 3.65
CA LEU A 107 3.14 -5.47 3.02
C LEU A 107 3.42 -4.23 2.15
N PHE A 108 4.36 -3.36 2.56
CA PHE A 108 4.84 -2.29 1.68
C PHE A 108 5.48 -2.85 0.41
N ILE A 109 6.37 -3.84 0.54
CA ILE A 109 7.05 -4.43 -0.62
C ILE A 109 6.04 -5.08 -1.56
N LEU A 110 5.08 -5.82 -1.00
CA LEU A 110 4.03 -6.50 -1.76
C LEU A 110 3.18 -5.48 -2.53
N ALA A 111 2.63 -4.47 -1.85
CA ALA A 111 1.83 -3.43 -2.47
C ALA A 111 2.59 -2.67 -3.57
N LEU A 112 3.84 -2.27 -3.29
CA LEU A 112 4.69 -1.54 -4.24
C LEU A 112 5.23 -2.41 -5.37
N SER A 113 5.18 -3.74 -5.24
CA SER A 113 5.50 -4.65 -6.35
C SER A 113 4.31 -4.85 -7.29
N THR A 114 3.10 -4.68 -6.77
CA THR A 114 1.85 -4.97 -7.47
C THR A 114 1.26 -3.74 -8.15
N LEU A 115 1.30 -2.57 -7.51
CA LEU A 115 0.64 -1.36 -7.99
C LEU A 115 1.65 -0.23 -8.19
N ASP A 116 1.63 0.39 -9.37
CA ASP A 116 2.42 1.60 -9.62
C ASP A 116 1.80 2.79 -8.86
N LEU A 117 2.58 3.34 -7.92
CA LEU A 117 2.26 4.50 -7.09
C LEU A 117 3.30 5.62 -7.25
N SER A 118 4.12 5.56 -8.30
CA SER A 118 5.28 6.45 -8.46
C SER A 118 4.91 7.91 -8.69
N GLU A 119 3.67 8.22 -9.05
CA GLU A 119 3.17 9.59 -9.15
C GLU A 119 2.60 10.10 -7.82
N GLU A 120 2.17 9.18 -6.95
CA GLU A 120 1.58 9.46 -5.65
C GLU A 120 2.61 9.52 -4.50
N LEU A 121 3.83 8.96 -4.67
CA LEU A 121 4.88 8.80 -3.64
C LEU A 121 5.99 9.86 -3.70
#